data_AF-A0A0F8W617-F1
#
_entry.id   AF-A0A0F8W617-F1
#
_cell.length_a   1.000
_cell.length_b   1.000
_cell.length_c   1.000
_cell.angle_alpha   90.00
_cell.angle_beta   90.00
_cell.angle_gamma   90.00
#
_symmetry.space_group_name_H-M   'P 1'
#
loop_
_entity.id
_entity.type
_entity.pdbx_description
1 polymer ?
#
loop_
_entity_poly.entity_id
_entity_poly.type
_entity_poly.pdbx_seq_one_letter_code
_entity_poly.pdbx_strand_id
1 'polypeptide(L)' 'PHASYEMGEYIDYLLEKANVVGTPGAGFGSAGEGYFRLTAFGQPEDVADVIVFLASEQARWLTGQLLYVGGGWRMHQ' A
#
# COMPACT_ATOMS: atom_id res chain seq x y z
N PRO A 1 -11.63 -15.81 21.62
CA PRO A 1 -10.29 -16.12 22.18
C PRO A 1 -9.28 -15.09 21.69
N HIS A 2 -9.07 -14.03 22.47
CA HIS A 2 -8.10 -12.99 22.14
C HIS A 2 -6.73 -13.46 22.64
N ALA A 3 -5.95 -14.08 21.75
CA ALA A 3 -4.53 -14.24 22.01
C ALA A 3 -3.93 -12.83 22.03
N SER A 4 -3.49 -12.39 23.21
CA SER A 4 -2.63 -11.22 23.33
C SER A 4 -1.29 -11.58 22.73
N TYR A 5 -1.05 -11.15 21.50
CA TYR A 5 0.27 -11.25 20.90
C TYR A 5 1.21 -10.29 21.62
N GLU A 6 2.42 -10.75 21.93
CA GLU A 6 3.53 -9.82 22.17
C GLU A 6 3.76 -9.01 20.88
N MET A 7 4.17 -7.75 20.98
CA MET A 7 4.26 -6.84 19.82
C MET A 7 5.10 -7.42 18.67
N GLY A 8 6.18 -8.15 18.98
CA GLY A 8 7.00 -8.83 17.98
C GLY A 8 6.25 -9.91 17.20
N GLU A 9 5.51 -10.78 17.91
CA GLU A 9 4.72 -11.85 17.28
C GLU A 9 3.60 -11.29 16.40
N TYR A 10 3.02 -10.15 16.78
CA TYR A 10 2.01 -9.48 15.96
C TYR A 10 2.60 -8.90 14.68
N ILE A 11 3.81 -8.32 14.75
CA ILE A 11 4.53 -7.84 13.57
C ILE A 11 4.86 -9.01 12.63
N ASP A 12 5.39 -10.11 13.16
CA ASP A 12 5.71 -11.29 12.35
C ASP A 12 4.46 -11.90 11.70
N TYR A 13 3.33 -11.96 12.42
CA TYR A 13 2.05 -12.35 11.85
C TYR A 13 1.64 -11.46 10.66
N LEU A 14 1.72 -10.15 10.82
CA LEU A 14 1.36 -9.21 9.76
C LEU A 14 2.29 -9.37 8.54
N LEU A 15 3.58 -9.54 8.76
CA LEU A 15 4.57 -9.73 7.69
C LEU A 15 4.39 -11.06 6.97
N GLU A 16 4.27 -12.18 7.70
CA GLU A 16 4.30 -13.52 7.13
C GLU A 16 2.94 -14.03 6.65
N LYS A 17 1.84 -13.60 7.28
CA LYS A 17 0.50 -14.11 6.99
C LYS A 17 -0.35 -13.14 6.20
N ALA A 18 -0.14 -11.83 6.41
CA ALA A 18 -0.93 -10.79 5.76
C ALA A 18 -0.13 -10.02 4.68
N ASN A 19 1.19 -10.25 4.58
CA ASN A 19 2.09 -9.47 3.73
C ASN A 19 1.98 -7.97 3.98
N VAL A 20 1.71 -7.57 5.23
CA VAL A 20 1.51 -6.18 5.65
C VAL A 20 2.77 -5.67 6.35
N VAL A 21 3.31 -4.56 5.84
CA VAL A 21 4.34 -3.76 6.49
C VAL A 21 3.70 -2.55 7.16
N GLY A 22 4.19 -2.25 8.37
CA GLY A 22 3.86 -1.05 9.10
C GLY A 22 5.03 -0.07 9.11
N THR A 23 4.76 1.21 8.88
CA THR A 23 5.73 2.29 9.09
C THR A 23 5.14 3.31 10.05
N PRO A 24 5.88 3.78 11.08
CA PRO A 24 5.46 4.91 11.89
C PRO A 24 5.14 6.09 10.97
N GLY A 25 3.95 6.68 11.11
CA GLY A 25 3.41 7.63 10.14
C GLY A 25 4.17 8.96 10.04
N ALA A 26 5.18 9.20 10.86
CA ALA A 26 6.10 10.35 10.73
C ALA A 26 6.78 10.44 9.35
N GLY A 27 6.93 9.32 8.63
CA GLY A 27 7.43 9.31 7.25
C GLY A 27 6.47 9.84 6.17
N PHE A 28 5.23 10.20 6.55
CA PHE A 28 4.14 10.60 5.64
C PHE A 28 3.65 12.04 5.86
N GLY A 29 4.47 12.89 6.47
CA GLY A 29 4.13 14.29 6.74
C GLY A 29 3.09 14.46 7.85
N SER A 30 2.51 15.66 7.97
CA SER A 30 1.56 16.02 9.03
C SER A 30 0.29 15.14 9.05
N ALA A 31 -0.10 14.59 7.89
CA ALA A 31 -1.21 13.66 7.79
C ALA A 31 -0.91 12.27 8.37
N GLY A 32 0.37 11.92 8.56
CA GLY A 32 0.79 10.64 9.12
C GLY A 32 1.20 10.69 10.59
N GLU A 33 1.42 11.88 11.18
CA GLU A 33 1.79 12.00 12.59
C GLU A 33 0.69 11.41 13.50
N GLY A 34 1.09 10.54 14.44
CA GLY A 34 0.17 9.87 15.36
C GLY A 34 -0.53 8.62 14.80
N TYR A 35 -0.30 8.24 13.54
CA TYR A 35 -0.91 7.07 12.92
C TYR A 35 0.10 5.97 12.59
N PHE A 36 -0.30 4.70 12.76
CA PHE A 36 0.42 3.55 12.24
C PHE A 36 -0.21 3.14 10.91
N ARG A 37 0.57 3.23 9.82
CA ARG A 37 0.09 2.95 8.48
C ARG A 37 0.42 1.51 8.11
N LEU A 38 -0.60 0.75 7.73
CA LEU A 38 -0.47 -0.59 7.19
C LEU A 38 -0.47 -0.49 5.65
N THR A 39 0.54 -1.07 5.01
CA THR A 39 0.60 -1.26 3.56
C THR A 39 0.90 -2.72 3.29
N ALA A 40 0.13 -3.34 2.39
CA ALA A 40 0.44 -4.68 1.91
C ALA A 40 1.50 -4.63 0.78
N PHE A 41 2.32 -5.67 0.66
CA PHE A 41 3.19 -5.85 -0.50
C PHE A 41 2.35 -6.06 -1.76
N GLY A 42 2.62 -5.24 -2.77
CA GLY A 42 1.99 -5.41 -4.08
C GLY A 42 2.38 -6.74 -4.73
N GLN A 43 1.46 -7.30 -5.51
CA GLN A 43 1.65 -8.45 -6.38
C GLN A 43 1.77 -7.99 -7.85
N PRO A 44 2.34 -8.80 -8.75
CA PRO A 44 2.37 -8.48 -10.18
C PRO A 44 1.00 -8.12 -10.77
N GLU A 45 -0.06 -8.77 -10.26
CA GLU A 45 -1.45 -8.56 -10.66
C GLU A 45 -1.93 -7.13 -10.38
N ASP A 46 -1.47 -6.50 -9.31
CA ASP A 46 -1.86 -5.12 -8.98
C ASP A 46 -1.42 -4.12 -10.07
N VAL A 47 -0.26 -4.36 -10.68
CA VAL A 47 0.22 -3.55 -11.82
C VAL A 47 -0.52 -3.96 -13.08
N ALA A 48 -0.71 -5.25 -13.31
CA ALA A 48 -1.38 -5.76 -14.51
C ALA A 48 -2.80 -5.20 -14.64
N ASP A 49 -3.58 -5.16 -13.56
CA ASP A 49 -4.94 -4.63 -13.56
C ASP A 49 -4.99 -3.16 -13.97
N VAL A 50 -4.03 -2.34 -13.50
CA VAL A 50 -3.92 -0.94 -13.91
C VAL A 50 -3.57 -0.82 -15.39
N ILE A 51 -2.68 -1.67 -15.91
CA ILE A 51 -2.32 -1.68 -17.33
C ILE A 51 -3.51 -2.09 -18.19
N VAL A 52 -4.28 -3.11 -17.78
CA VAL A 52 -5.50 -3.53 -18.48
C VAL A 52 -6.51 -2.38 -18.52
N PHE A 53 -6.71 -1.65 -17.42
CA PHE A 53 -7.55 -0.46 -17.41
C PHE A 53 -7.05 0.61 -18.39
N LEU A 54 -5.74 0.92 -18.37
CA LEU A 54 -5.14 1.93 -19.25
C LEU A 54 -5.20 1.56 -20.73
N ALA A 55 -5.22 0.27 -21.06
CA ALA A 55 -5.39 -0.22 -22.42
C ALA A 55 -6.86 -0.18 -22.92
N SER A 56 -7.82 0.13 -22.04
CA SER A 56 -9.24 0.13 -22.36
C SER A 56 -9.75 1.49 -22.88
N GLU A 57 -10.90 1.48 -23.55
CA GLU A 57 -11.62 2.69 -23.99
C GLU A 57 -12.02 3.64 -22.84
N GLN A 58 -12.03 3.14 -21.61
CA GLN A 58 -12.33 3.92 -20.42
C GLN A 58 -11.21 4.93 -20.13
N ALA A 59 -9.98 4.63 -20.54
CA ALA A 59 -8.81 5.48 -20.38
C ALA A 59 -8.49 6.33 -21.62
N ARG A 60 -9.37 6.38 -22.64
CA ARG A 60 -9.08 7.03 -23.94
C ARG A 60 -8.67 8.51 -23.89
N TRP A 61 -8.93 9.20 -22.78
CA TRP A 61 -8.58 10.60 -22.58
C TRP A 61 -7.40 10.82 -21.62
N LEU A 62 -6.77 9.73 -21.15
CA LEU A 62 -5.59 9.79 -20.30
C LEU A 62 -4.33 9.65 -21.18
N THR A 63 -3.52 10.70 -21.21
CA THR A 63 -2.22 10.69 -21.88
C THR A 63 -1.21 11.58 -21.15
N GLY A 64 0.08 11.27 -21.29
CA GLY A 64 1.19 12.04 -20.73
C GLY A 64 1.32 12.03 -19.21
N GLN A 65 0.60 11.13 -18.51
CA GLN A 65 0.63 11.05 -17.05
C GLN A 65 1.60 9.98 -16.56
N LEU A 66 2.23 10.24 -15.42
CA LEU A 66 2.97 9.25 -14.64
C LEU A 66 2.08 8.75 -13.50
N LEU A 67 1.63 7.50 -13.60
CA LEU A 67 0.80 6.85 -12.59
C LEU A 67 1.64 5.94 -11.70
N TYR A 68 1.56 6.13 -10.39
CA TYR A 68 2.25 5.28 -9.41
C TYR A 68 1.30 4.19 -8.91
N VAL A 69 1.66 2.93 -9.14
CA VAL A 69 0.95 1.75 -8.63
C VAL A 69 1.82 1.12 -7.55
N GLY A 70 1.66 1.60 -6.32
CA GLY A 70 2.58 1.23 -5.23
C GLY A 70 1.91 1.18 -3.86
N GLY A 71 0.61 0.88 -3.78
CA GLY A 71 -0.10 0.72 -2.51
C GLY A 71 -0.05 1.95 -1.60
N GLY A 72 0.09 3.15 -2.16
CA GLY A 72 0.20 4.41 -1.42
C GLY A 72 1.58 4.74 -0.87
N TRP A 73 2.65 4.06 -1.32
CA TRP A 73 4.03 4.38 -0.91
C TRP A 73 4.48 5.78 -1.36
N ARG A 74 3.98 6.24 -2.51
CA ARG A 74 4.25 7.58 -3.02
C ARG A 74 2.96 8.41 -3.01
N MET A 75 2.64 8.97 -1.85
CA MET A 75 1.62 10.01 -1.71
C MET A 75 2.29 11.38 -1.79
N HIS A 76 1.58 12.37 -2.34
CA HIS A 76 2.06 13.75 -2.47
C HIS A 76 2.51 14.25 -1.08
N GLN A 77 3.77 14.67 -0.98
CA GLN A 77 4.30 15.41 0.17
C GLN A 77 3.99 16.89 -0.04
#